data_AF-A0AAU6H0J3-F1
#
_entry.id   AF-A0AAU6H0J3-F1
#
_cell.length_a   1.000
_cell.length_b   1.000
_cell.length_c   1.000
_cell.angle_alpha   90.00
_cell.angle_beta   90.00
_cell.angle_gamma   90.00
#
_symmetry.space_group_name_H-M   'P 1'
#
loop_
_entity.id
_entity.type
_entity.pdbx_description
1 polymer ?
#
loop_
_entity_poly.entity_id
_entity_poly.type
_entity_poly.pdbx_seq_one_letter_code
_entity_poly.pdbx_strand_id
1 'polypeptide(L)'
;MADIMAATNALNDGRPAPFTEDSWHVRIGRIANWAGVLRLAARAGGWELQPVVGRRPSTPAGMAELLSGIYAIGEQGETWMKELLRESRVPSESEIGQAEGFLTGPGSMEDLELFFYDS
;
A
#
# COMPACT_ATOMS: atom_id res chain seq x y z
N MET A 1 -2.87 -14.53 0.02
CA MET A 1 -2.69 -13.88 1.34
C MET A 1 -1.28 -14.14 1.87
N ALA A 2 -0.87 -15.40 2.04
CA ALA A 2 0.50 -15.75 2.42
C ALA A 2 1.59 -15.16 1.50
N ASP A 3 1.33 -15.05 0.18
CA ASP A 3 2.36 -14.61 -0.78
C ASP A 3 2.72 -13.12 -0.68
N ILE A 4 1.74 -12.25 -0.37
CA ILE A 4 2.01 -10.81 -0.20
C ILE A 4 2.78 -10.60 1.09
N MET A 5 2.29 -11.13 2.21
CA MET A 5 2.99 -11.09 3.49
C MET A 5 4.41 -11.67 3.38
N ALA A 6 4.60 -12.79 2.67
CA ALA A 6 5.92 -13.35 2.43
C ALA A 6 6.81 -12.43 1.58
N ALA A 7 6.26 -11.83 0.52
CA ALA A 7 6.97 -10.87 -0.32
C ALA A 7 7.36 -9.61 0.47
N THR A 8 6.47 -9.07 1.31
CA THR A 8 6.72 -7.85 2.07
C THR A 8 7.63 -8.10 3.28
N ASN A 9 7.48 -9.21 4.01
CA ASN A 9 8.34 -9.54 5.16
C ASN A 9 9.79 -9.80 4.74
N ALA A 10 10.00 -10.43 3.58
CA ALA A 10 11.33 -10.62 3.01
C ALA A 10 12.03 -9.28 2.68
N LEU A 11 11.25 -8.23 2.41
CA LEU A 11 11.77 -6.88 2.14
C LEU A 11 12.03 -6.06 3.42
N ASN A 12 11.62 -6.55 4.60
CA ASN A 12 11.63 -5.81 5.87
C ASN A 12 12.43 -6.50 7.00
N ASP A 13 13.38 -7.38 6.64
CA ASP A 13 14.18 -8.17 7.59
C ASP A 13 13.34 -8.99 8.59
N GLY A 14 12.08 -9.31 8.25
CA GLY A 14 11.15 -10.01 9.13
C GLY A 14 10.60 -9.18 10.29
N ARG A 15 10.86 -7.87 10.36
CA ARG A 15 10.24 -6.98 11.37
C ARG A 15 8.75 -6.77 11.04
N PRO A 16 7.85 -6.80 12.05
CA PRO A 16 6.45 -6.46 11.86
C PRO A 16 6.27 -4.94 11.79
N ALA A 17 5.30 -4.48 10.99
CA ALA A 17 4.82 -3.09 11.05
C ALA A 17 4.07 -2.82 12.37
N PRO A 18 3.92 -1.54 12.79
CA PRO A 18 4.44 -0.33 12.13
C PRO A 18 5.93 -0.12 12.37
N PHE A 19 6.63 0.43 11.38
CA PHE A 19 8.09 0.58 11.38
C PHE A 19 8.54 1.89 12.01
N THR A 20 8.03 2.21 13.20
CA THR A 20 8.17 3.53 13.85
C THR A 20 9.63 3.93 14.16
N GLU A 21 10.54 2.96 14.22
CA GLU A 21 11.98 3.20 14.42
C GLU A 21 12.71 3.65 13.15
N ASP A 22 12.11 3.43 11.98
CA ASP A 22 12.72 3.80 10.70
C ASP A 22 12.41 5.26 10.36
N SER A 23 13.35 5.92 9.66
CA SER A 23 13.13 7.31 9.22
C SER A 23 11.92 7.42 8.28
N TRP A 24 11.26 8.58 8.28
CA TRP A 24 10.13 8.88 7.39
C TRP A 24 10.42 8.59 5.92
N HIS A 25 11.61 8.95 5.43
CA HIS A 25 12.04 8.66 4.06
C HIS A 25 11.99 7.16 3.73
N VAL A 26 12.41 6.32 4.68
CA VAL A 26 12.44 4.86 4.49
C VAL A 26 11.02 4.29 4.54
N ARG A 27 10.22 4.65 5.54
CA ARG A 27 8.84 4.16 5.70
C ARG A 27 7.98 4.52 4.48
N ILE A 28 7.98 5.80 4.09
CA ILE A 28 7.24 6.28 2.92
C ILE A 28 7.79 5.67 1.63
N GLY A 29 9.12 5.53 1.51
CA GLY A 29 9.76 4.95 0.33
C GLY A 29 9.33 3.50 0.07
N ARG A 30 9.20 2.68 1.11
CA ARG A 30 8.70 1.28 0.98
C ARG A 30 7.28 1.24 0.44
N ILE A 31 6.40 2.12 0.94
CA ILE A 31 5.01 2.23 0.49
C ILE A 31 4.99 2.67 -0.98
N ALA A 32 5.67 3.78 -1.30
CA ALA A 32 5.72 4.34 -2.64
C ALA A 32 6.22 3.34 -3.70
N ASN A 33 7.14 2.44 -3.34
CA ASN A 33 7.72 1.46 -4.24
C ASN A 33 6.65 0.53 -4.87
N TRP A 34 5.56 0.25 -4.15
CA TRP A 34 4.49 -0.61 -4.66
C TRP A 34 3.79 -0.05 -5.90
N ALA A 35 3.65 1.27 -6.02
CA ALA A 35 3.07 1.87 -7.22
C ALA A 35 3.91 1.57 -8.47
N GLY A 36 5.23 1.68 -8.36
CA GLY A 36 6.16 1.36 -9.45
C GLY A 36 6.11 -0.11 -9.85
N VAL A 37 6.16 -1.02 -8.86
CA VAL A 37 6.09 -2.48 -9.09
C VAL A 37 4.78 -2.86 -9.79
N LEU A 38 3.65 -2.31 -9.34
CA LEU A 38 2.34 -2.65 -9.90
C LEU A 38 2.12 -2.07 -11.30
N ARG A 39 2.61 -0.85 -11.60
CA ARG A 39 2.59 -0.33 -12.98
C ARG A 39 3.39 -1.22 -13.93
N LEU A 40 4.55 -1.72 -13.49
CA LEU A 40 5.38 -2.64 -14.28
C LEU A 40 4.67 -3.99 -14.48
N ALA A 41 4.10 -4.56 -13.43
CA ALA A 41 3.36 -5.82 -13.50
C ALA A 41 2.12 -5.72 -14.39
N ALA A 42 1.35 -4.62 -14.28
CA ALA A 42 0.19 -4.33 -15.12
C ALA A 42 0.58 -4.24 -16.60
N ARG A 43 1.63 -3.48 -16.91
CA ARG A 43 2.16 -3.36 -18.27
C ARG A 43 2.65 -4.70 -18.83
N ALA A 44 3.34 -5.51 -18.03
CA ALA A 44 3.84 -6.82 -18.46
C ALA A 44 2.71 -7.84 -18.65
N GLY A 45 1.65 -7.77 -17.84
CA GLY A 45 0.49 -8.66 -17.90
C GLY A 45 -0.62 -8.22 -18.85
N GLY A 46 -0.54 -7.00 -19.42
CA GLY A 46 -1.56 -6.48 -20.34
C GLY A 46 -2.90 -6.16 -19.69
N TRP A 47 -2.93 -5.82 -18.40
CA TRP A 47 -4.13 -5.44 -17.66
C TRP A 47 -4.02 -4.01 -17.11
N GLU A 48 -5.15 -3.38 -16.83
CA GLU A 48 -5.22 -1.99 -16.38
C GLU A 48 -5.49 -1.90 -14.87
N LEU A 49 -4.74 -1.03 -14.19
CA LEU A 49 -4.99 -0.65 -12.79
C LEU A 49 -6.29 0.15 -12.71
N GLN A 50 -7.15 -0.19 -11.75
CA GLN A 50 -8.45 0.46 -11.58
C GLN A 50 -8.42 1.50 -10.45
N PRO A 51 -9.17 2.61 -10.57
CA PRO A 51 -9.36 3.53 -9.45
C PRO A 51 -10.03 2.85 -8.27
N VAL A 52 -9.48 3.07 -7.07
CA VAL A 52 -9.97 2.52 -5.80
C VAL A 52 -10.90 3.52 -5.10
N VAL A 53 -10.55 4.81 -5.11
CA VAL A 53 -11.31 5.86 -4.44
C VAL A 53 -12.75 5.91 -4.96
N GLY A 54 -13.73 5.86 -4.04
CA GLY A 54 -15.15 5.97 -4.36
C GLY A 54 -15.77 4.73 -5.01
N ARG A 55 -15.04 3.60 -5.08
CA ARG A 55 -15.59 2.32 -5.52
C ARG A 55 -15.79 1.38 -4.33
N ARG A 56 -16.86 0.60 -4.35
CA ARG A 56 -16.97 -0.60 -3.50
C ARG A 56 -16.62 -1.81 -4.37
N PRO A 57 -15.59 -2.59 -4.03
CA PRO A 57 -15.32 -3.82 -4.73
C PRO A 57 -16.52 -4.77 -4.60
N SER A 58 -16.82 -5.55 -5.65
CA SER A 58 -17.82 -6.61 -5.55
C SER A 58 -17.41 -7.61 -4.49
N THR A 59 -18.35 -8.14 -3.70
CA THR A 59 -18.07 -9.21 -2.74
C THR A 59 -18.39 -10.56 -3.38
N PRO A 60 -17.44 -11.51 -3.47
CA PRO A 60 -16.06 -11.42 -2.98
C PRO A 60 -15.16 -10.60 -3.91
N ALA A 61 -14.26 -9.81 -3.33
CA ALA A 61 -13.24 -9.12 -4.09
C ALA A 61 -12.28 -10.14 -4.71
N GLY A 62 -11.67 -9.82 -5.85
CA GLY A 62 -10.72 -10.65 -6.57
C GLY A 62 -9.29 -10.11 -6.47
N MET A 63 -8.37 -10.76 -7.19
CA MET A 63 -6.97 -10.33 -7.25
C MET A 63 -6.81 -8.94 -7.88
N ALA A 64 -7.67 -8.58 -8.84
CA ALA A 64 -7.63 -7.27 -9.49
C ALA A 64 -7.96 -6.13 -8.51
N GLU A 65 -8.96 -6.34 -7.66
CA GLU A 65 -9.35 -5.40 -6.59
C GLU A 65 -8.22 -5.26 -5.55
N LEU A 66 -7.62 -6.37 -5.13
CA LEU A 66 -6.49 -6.37 -4.19
C LEU A 66 -5.28 -5.62 -4.76
N LEU A 67 -4.88 -5.92 -5.99
CA LEU A 67 -3.77 -5.25 -6.66
C LEU A 67 -4.05 -3.76 -6.89
N SER A 68 -5.30 -3.40 -7.18
CA SER A 68 -5.71 -1.99 -7.28
C SER A 68 -5.61 -1.28 -5.92
N GLY A 69 -6.03 -1.94 -4.82
CA GLY A 69 -5.89 -1.44 -3.46
C GLY A 69 -4.43 -1.16 -3.06
N ILE A 70 -3.54 -2.13 -3.31
CA ILE A 70 -2.09 -1.98 -3.07
C ILE A 70 -1.53 -0.83 -3.93
N TYR A 71 -1.99 -0.70 -5.19
CA TYR A 71 -1.58 0.39 -6.07
C TYR A 71 -1.95 1.76 -5.52
N ALA A 72 -3.19 1.94 -5.06
CA ALA A 72 -3.67 3.20 -4.50
C ALA A 72 -2.86 3.62 -3.26
N ILE A 73 -2.53 2.67 -2.37
CA ILE A 73 -1.66 2.92 -1.22
C ILE A 73 -0.25 3.32 -1.68
N GLY A 74 0.28 2.67 -2.72
CA GLY A 74 1.55 3.07 -3.33
C GLY A 74 1.52 4.50 -3.89
N GLU A 75 0.44 4.91 -4.57
CA GLU A 75 0.27 6.28 -5.07
C GLU A 75 0.19 7.30 -3.93
N GLN A 76 -0.46 6.95 -2.82
CA GLN A 76 -0.47 7.77 -1.62
C GLN A 76 0.96 7.91 -1.06
N GLY A 77 1.75 6.84 -1.05
CA GLY A 77 3.16 6.88 -0.70
C GLY A 77 3.99 7.83 -1.60
N GLU A 78 3.77 7.81 -2.92
CA GLU A 78 4.42 8.76 -3.85
C GLU A 78 4.03 10.22 -3.55
N THR A 79 2.78 10.45 -3.13
CA THR A 79 2.29 11.77 -2.74
C THR A 79 2.97 12.25 -1.45
N TRP A 80 2.99 11.42 -0.41
CA TRP A 80 3.72 11.72 0.83
C TRP A 80 5.20 11.96 0.59
N MET A 81 5.85 11.21 -0.32
CA MET A 81 7.25 11.44 -0.64
C MET A 81 7.49 12.81 -1.29
N LYS A 82 6.59 13.23 -2.20
CA LYS A 82 6.67 14.58 -2.80
C LYS A 82 6.50 15.67 -1.75
N GLU A 83 5.55 15.50 -0.84
CA GLU A 83 5.30 16.44 0.27
C GLU A 83 6.47 16.49 1.26
N LEU A 84 7.05 15.35 1.61
CA LEU A 84 8.24 15.29 2.46
C LEU A 84 9.41 16.04 1.83
N LEU A 85 9.69 15.77 0.55
CA LEU A 85 10.84 16.37 -0.15
C LEU A 85 10.67 17.86 -0.45
N ARG A 86 9.44 18.34 -0.69
CA ARG A 86 9.16 19.73 -1.08
C ARG A 86 8.77 20.62 0.09
N GLU A 87 8.03 20.07 1.05
CA GLU A 87 7.35 20.84 2.10
C GLU A 87 7.78 20.39 3.49
N SER A 88 8.65 19.37 3.61
CA SER A 88 9.00 18.73 4.90
C SER A 88 7.78 18.25 5.68
N ARG A 89 6.69 17.96 4.97
CA ARG A 89 5.43 17.46 5.54
C ARG A 89 5.46 15.94 5.59
N VAL A 90 5.08 15.38 6.73
CA VAL A 90 4.94 13.94 6.95
C VAL A 90 3.46 13.59 7.16
N PRO A 91 3.03 12.38 6.77
CA PRO A 91 1.71 11.89 7.16
C PRO A 91 1.63 11.71 8.69
N SER A 92 0.41 11.57 9.21
CA SER A 92 0.24 11.15 10.60
C SER A 92 0.72 9.71 10.81
N GLU A 93 1.12 9.39 12.05
CA GLU A 93 1.50 8.03 12.43
C GLU A 93 0.37 7.01 12.19
N SER A 94 -0.89 7.45 12.32
CA SER A 94 -2.06 6.61 12.05
C SER A 94 -2.15 6.24 10.57
N GLU A 95 -2.04 7.22 9.68
CA GLU A 95 -2.13 7.00 8.23
C GLU A 95 -1.02 6.07 7.72
N ILE A 96 0.23 6.33 8.13
CA ILE A 96 1.34 5.48 7.70
C ILE A 96 1.26 4.09 8.34
N GLY A 97 0.84 3.99 9.61
CA GLY A 97 0.70 2.72 10.31
C GLY A 97 -0.38 1.83 9.67
N GLN A 98 -1.48 2.42 9.21
CA GLN A 98 -2.51 1.70 8.44
C GLN A 98 -1.97 1.19 7.11
N ALA A 99 -1.24 2.02 6.36
CA ALA A 99 -0.62 1.61 5.09
C ALA A 99 0.42 0.49 5.28
N GLU A 100 1.29 0.60 6.29
CA GLU A 100 2.27 -0.44 6.63
C GLU A 100 1.56 -1.73 7.09
N GLY A 101 0.53 -1.61 7.93
CA GLY A 101 -0.29 -2.73 8.40
C GLY A 101 -0.98 -3.46 7.25
N PHE A 102 -1.52 -2.75 6.28
CA PHE A 102 -2.13 -3.35 5.09
C PHE A 102 -1.12 -4.14 4.25
N LEU A 103 0.08 -3.58 4.04
CA LEU A 103 1.11 -4.19 3.19
C LEU A 103 1.85 -5.36 3.86
N THR A 104 1.89 -5.39 5.19
CA THR A 104 2.67 -6.38 5.97
C THR A 104 1.82 -7.30 6.85
N GLY A 105 0.53 -7.00 7.00
CA GLY A 105 -0.43 -7.81 7.75
C GLY A 105 -0.78 -9.12 7.04
N PRO A 106 -1.81 -9.86 7.51
CA PRO A 106 -2.23 -11.11 6.87
C PRO A 106 -2.65 -10.92 5.39
N GLY A 107 -2.84 -9.65 4.96
CA GLY A 107 -3.13 -9.27 3.58
C GLY A 107 -4.50 -9.75 3.19
N SER A 108 -5.48 -9.70 4.12
CA SER A 108 -6.82 -10.19 3.87
C SER A 108 -7.63 -9.15 3.12
N MET A 109 -8.60 -9.59 2.31
CA MET A 109 -9.49 -8.68 1.59
C MET A 109 -10.42 -7.91 2.52
N GLU A 110 -10.50 -8.29 3.80
CA GLU A 110 -11.25 -7.57 4.82
C GLU A 110 -10.51 -6.29 5.25
N ASP A 111 -9.18 -6.25 5.10
CA ASP A 111 -8.36 -5.04 5.35
C ASP A 111 -8.59 -3.95 4.29
N LEU A 112 -9.16 -4.31 3.12
CA LEU A 112 -9.58 -3.33 2.12
C LEU A 112 -10.72 -2.45 2.63
N GLU A 113 -11.57 -2.96 3.54
CA GLU A 113 -12.70 -2.17 4.06
C GLU A 113 -12.22 -0.92 4.82
N LEU A 114 -11.04 -0.97 5.43
CA LEU A 114 -10.41 0.17 6.11
C LEU A 114 -10.01 1.31 5.16
N PHE A 115 -9.87 1.05 3.85
CA PHE A 115 -9.50 2.06 2.85
C PHE A 115 -10.68 2.48 1.95
N PHE A 116 -11.71 1.63 1.81
CA PHE A 116 -12.89 1.91 0.99
C PHE A 116 -14.08 2.48 1.78
N TYR A 117 -14.12 2.24 3.10
CA TYR A 117 -15.20 2.68 3.97
C TYR A 117 -14.65 3.56 5.09
N ASP A 118 -14.17 4.76 4.74
CA ASP A 118 -14.17 5.85 5.70
C ASP A 118 -15.61 6.02 6.22
N SER A 119 -15.77 5.91 7.54
CA SER A 119 -16.99 6.25 8.28
C SER A 119 -16.92 7.71 8.72
#